data_AF-A0A956G1N1-F1
#
_entry.id   AF-A0A956G1N1-F1
#
_cell.length_a   1.000
_cell.length_b   1.000
_cell.length_c   1.000
_cell.angle_alpha   90.00
_cell.angle_beta   90.00
_cell.angle_gamma   90.00
#
_symmetry.space_group_name_H-M   'P 1'
#
loop_
_entity.id
_entity.type
_entity.pdbx_description
1 polymer ?
#
loop_
_entity_poly.entity_id
_entity_poly.type
_entity_poly.pdbx_seq_one_letter_code
_entity_poly.pdbx_strand_id
1 'polypeptide(L)'
;MLNAEPSPRAQMNTIKVSNESLSALDEHDGTRLGDWLVNRGLIDRYQLFAALNRSFHDGCRLGDAIVALDYLPRDVVELEASDHVAQFGSD
;
A
#
# COMPACT_ATOMS: atom_id res chain seq x y z
N MET A 1 2.72 -45.49 1.10
CA MET A 1 3.68 -44.47 1.57
C MET A 1 3.39 -43.19 0.80
N LEU A 2 2.92 -42.17 1.53
CA LEU A 2 2.89 -40.73 1.21
C LEU A 2 2.24 -40.30 -0.13
N ASN A 3 0.92 -40.10 -0.10
CA ASN A 3 0.24 -39.22 -1.06
C ASN A 3 0.73 -37.79 -0.80
N ALA A 4 1.53 -37.24 -1.71
CA ALA A 4 1.87 -35.83 -1.71
C ALA A 4 0.67 -35.05 -2.25
N GLU A 5 -0.21 -34.61 -1.35
CA GLU A 5 -1.23 -33.61 -1.68
C GLU A 5 -0.53 -32.30 -2.05
N PRO A 6 -0.74 -31.73 -3.25
CA PRO A 6 -0.26 -30.39 -3.54
C PRO A 6 -1.02 -29.37 -2.68
N SER A 7 -0.26 -28.52 -1.98
CA SER A 7 -0.77 -27.53 -1.02
C SER A 7 -1.85 -26.60 -1.61
N PRO A 8 -3.03 -26.45 -0.96
CA PRO A 8 -4.10 -25.57 -1.41
C PRO A 8 -3.91 -24.12 -0.90
N ARG A 9 -2.78 -23.46 -1.25
CA ARG A 9 -2.49 -22.08 -0.79
C ARG A 9 -2.33 -21.05 -1.90
N ALA A 10 -3.28 -20.99 -2.83
CA ALA A 10 -3.46 -19.77 -3.62
C ALA A 10 -4.89 -19.71 -4.19
N GLN A 11 -5.88 -19.48 -3.32
CA GLN A 11 -7.11 -18.84 -3.76
C GLN A 11 -6.75 -17.38 -4.11
N MET A 12 -6.19 -17.18 -5.31
CA MET A 12 -5.98 -15.86 -5.88
C MET A 12 -7.37 -15.37 -6.33
N ASN A 13 -8.12 -14.83 -5.37
CA ASN A 13 -9.37 -14.16 -5.63
C ASN A 13 -9.05 -12.92 -6.47
N THR A 14 -9.24 -13.03 -7.78
CA THR A 14 -9.13 -11.91 -8.71
C THR A 14 -10.34 -11.00 -8.46
N ILE A 15 -10.20 -10.11 -7.49
CA ILE A 15 -11.18 -9.05 -7.28
C ILE A 15 -11.03 -8.14 -8.50
N LYS A 16 -12.00 -8.22 -9.40
CA LYS A 16 -12.23 -7.23 -10.45
C LYS A 16 -12.58 -5.92 -9.76
N VAL A 17 -11.56 -5.14 -9.41
CA VAL A 17 -11.77 -3.73 -9.08
C VAL A 17 -11.96 -3.01 -10.41
N SER A 18 -13.22 -2.70 -10.71
CA SER A 18 -13.61 -1.82 -11.80
C SER A 18 -12.87 -0.49 -11.64
N ASN A 19 -12.11 -0.12 -12.67
CA ASN A 19 -11.22 1.04 -12.73
C ASN A 19 -11.99 2.38 -12.93
N GLU A 20 -13.24 2.47 -12.46
CA GLU A 20 -14.19 3.52 -12.85
C GLU A 20 -14.61 4.44 -11.69
N SER A 21 -13.91 4.42 -10.56
CA SER A 21 -14.22 5.30 -9.40
C SER A 21 -13.02 6.05 -8.81
N LEU A 22 -11.85 6.00 -9.45
CA LEU A 22 -10.59 6.50 -8.90
C LEU A 22 -10.36 8.02 -9.01
N SER A 23 -11.31 8.79 -9.56
CA SER A 23 -11.12 10.22 -9.88
C SER A 23 -11.78 11.21 -8.91
N ALA A 24 -12.34 10.75 -7.78
CA ALA A 24 -13.06 11.62 -6.84
C ALA A 24 -12.60 11.53 -5.36
N LEU A 25 -11.47 10.87 -5.10
CA LEU A 25 -10.80 10.90 -3.78
C LEU A 25 -9.70 11.96 -3.85
N ASP A 26 -10.08 13.22 -3.73
CA ASP A 26 -9.14 14.33 -3.67
C ASP A 26 -8.29 14.30 -2.36
N GLU A 27 -7.14 15.00 -2.38
CA GLU A 27 -6.35 15.44 -1.20
C GLU A 27 -5.14 14.58 -0.73
N HIS A 28 -4.32 14.22 -1.72
CA HIS A 28 -2.89 14.56 -1.86
C HIS A 28 -1.70 14.02 -1.03
N ASP A 29 -1.82 13.21 0.02
CA ASP A 29 -0.60 12.63 0.64
C ASP A 29 -0.43 11.12 0.42
N GLY A 30 -1.52 10.35 0.39
CA GLY A 30 -1.47 8.89 0.33
C GLY A 30 -0.88 8.35 -0.97
N THR A 31 -1.39 8.79 -2.12
CA THR A 31 -0.93 8.30 -3.43
C THR A 31 0.51 8.71 -3.73
N ARG A 32 0.92 9.91 -3.29
CA ARG A 32 2.28 10.42 -3.55
C ARG A 32 3.31 9.77 -2.65
N LEU A 33 2.99 9.53 -1.38
CA LEU A 33 3.85 8.76 -0.48
C LEU A 33 4.02 7.32 -0.98
N GLY A 34 2.93 6.70 -1.44
CA GLY A 34 2.98 5.35 -2.01
C GLY A 34 3.91 5.24 -3.22
N ASP A 35 3.78 6.15 -4.17
CA ASP A 35 4.64 6.20 -5.35
C ASP A 35 6.10 6.52 -4.99
N TRP A 36 6.32 7.41 -4.02
CA TRP A 36 7.64 7.73 -3.49
C TRP A 36 8.36 6.52 -2.89
N LEU A 37 7.65 5.73 -2.07
CA LEU A 37 8.18 4.51 -1.47
C LEU A 37 8.51 3.45 -2.53
N VAL A 38 7.68 3.33 -3.58
CA VAL A 38 7.96 2.43 -4.72
C VAL A 38 9.18 2.90 -5.50
N ASN A 39 9.29 4.20 -5.77
CA ASN A 39 10.38 4.77 -6.56
C ASN A 39 11.73 4.64 -5.84
N ARG A 40 11.73 4.67 -4.51
CA ARG A 40 12.91 4.36 -3.68
C ARG A 40 13.20 2.87 -3.53
N GLY A 41 12.33 1.99 -4.04
CA GLY A 41 12.47 0.54 -3.94
C GLY A 41 12.23 -0.02 -2.54
N LEU A 42 11.53 0.73 -1.69
CA LEU A 42 11.20 0.31 -0.32
C LEU A 42 10.04 -0.69 -0.32
N ILE A 43 9.04 -0.46 -1.19
CA ILE A 43 7.92 -1.38 -1.41
C ILE A 43 7.75 -1.66 -2.90
N ASP A 44 7.15 -2.80 -3.21
CA ASP A 44 6.73 -3.11 -4.58
C ASP A 44 5.32 -2.58 -4.88
N ARG A 45 5.00 -2.41 -6.17
CA ARG A 45 3.65 -2.01 -6.62
C ARG A 45 2.55 -2.95 -6.12
N TYR A 46 2.81 -4.24 -5.98
CA TYR A 46 1.85 -5.19 -5.40
C TYR A 46 1.60 -4.93 -3.90
N GLN A 47 2.65 -4.58 -3.15
CA GLN A 47 2.54 -4.23 -1.73
C GLN A 47 1.83 -2.89 -1.55
N LEU A 48 2.15 -1.90 -2.38
CA LEU A 48 1.45 -0.63 -2.43
C LEU A 48 -0.05 -0.84 -2.70
N PHE A 49 -0.39 -1.69 -3.68
CA PHE A 49 -1.78 -1.97 -4.00
C PHE A 49 -2.54 -2.64 -2.84
N ALA A 50 -1.92 -3.60 -2.16
CA ALA A 50 -2.50 -4.23 -0.97
C ALA A 50 -2.71 -3.22 0.18
N ALA A 51 -1.73 -2.34 0.40
CA ALA A 51 -1.81 -1.28 1.40
C ALA A 51 -2.88 -0.24 1.05
N LEU A 52 -3.02 0.15 -0.21
CA LEU A 52 -4.08 1.05 -0.69
C LEU A 52 -5.47 0.44 -0.51
N ASN A 53 -5.61 -0.85 -0.83
CA ASN A 53 -6.90 -1.54 -0.65
C ASN A 53 -7.28 -1.62 0.83
N ARG A 54 -6.29 -1.87 1.71
CA ARG A 54 -6.49 -1.85 3.16
C ARG A 54 -6.82 -0.45 3.68
N SER A 55 -6.06 0.57 3.28
CA SER A 55 -6.29 1.95 3.72
C SER A 55 -7.66 2.45 3.27
N PHE A 56 -8.10 2.08 2.06
CA PHE A 56 -9.42 2.40 1.55
C PHE A 56 -10.54 1.69 2.32
N HIS A 57 -10.35 0.42 2.66
CA HIS A 57 -11.34 -0.36 3.41
C HIS A 57 -11.45 0.08 4.88
N ASP A 58 -10.33 0.39 5.53
CA ASP A 58 -10.29 0.79 6.95
C ASP A 58 -10.45 2.32 7.13
N GLY A 59 -10.32 3.12 6.06
CA GLY A 59 -10.33 4.58 6.14
C GLY A 59 -9.10 5.17 6.82
N CYS A 60 -7.99 4.42 6.87
CA CYS A 60 -6.74 4.81 7.52
C CYS A 60 -5.77 5.47 6.53
N ARG A 61 -4.70 6.09 7.05
CA ARG A 61 -3.60 6.59 6.21
C ARG A 61 -2.85 5.42 5.57
N LEU A 62 -2.42 5.60 4.32
CA LEU A 62 -1.65 4.58 3.59
C LEU A 62 -0.42 4.12 4.38
N GLY A 63 0.32 5.05 5.00
CA GLY A 63 1.48 4.71 5.82
C GLY A 63 1.15 3.78 6.98
N ASP A 64 0.00 3.97 7.63
CA ASP A 64 -0.43 3.09 8.73
C ASP A 64 -0.83 1.70 8.21
N ALA A 65 -1.46 1.64 7.03
CA ALA A 65 -1.77 0.38 6.35
C ALA A 65 -0.50 -0.40 5.93
N ILE A 66 0.55 0.29 5.48
CA ILE A 66 1.85 -0.32 5.14
C ILE A 66 2.49 -0.96 6.38
N VAL A 67 2.45 -0.26 7.53
CA VAL A 67 2.95 -0.77 8.81
C VAL A 67 2.09 -1.94 9.30
N ALA A 68 0.77 -1.84 9.19
CA ALA A 68 -0.16 -2.90 9.60
C ALA A 68 0.01 -4.19 8.78
N LEU A 69 0.45 -4.07 7.52
CA LEU A 69 0.76 -5.19 6.64
C LEU A 69 2.20 -5.73 6.82
N ASP A 70 2.97 -5.16 7.75
CA ASP A 70 4.37 -5.52 8.03
C ASP A 70 5.30 -5.39 6.81
N TYR A 71 4.95 -4.52 5.85
CA TYR A 71 5.79 -4.31 4.66
C TYR A 71 7.00 -3.45 4.98
N LEU A 72 6.79 -2.38 5.76
CA LEU A 72 7.84 -1.54 6.29
C LEU A 72 7.62 -1.26 7.77
N PRO A 73 8.69 -1.09 8.55
CA PRO A 73 8.59 -0.61 9.92
C PRO A 73 8.11 0.85 9.94
N ARG A 74 7.38 1.20 11.02
CA ARG A 74 6.83 2.54 11.22
C ARG A 74 7.89 3.63 11.12
N ASP A 75 9.07 3.41 11.71
CA ASP A 75 10.18 4.37 11.68
C ASP A 75 10.56 4.79 10.26
N VAL A 76 10.61 3.84 9.31
CA VAL A 76 10.98 4.13 7.92
C VAL A 76 9.84 4.84 7.20
N VAL A 77 8.60 4.38 7.41
CA VAL A 77 7.42 5.04 6.81
C VAL A 77 7.29 6.48 7.30
N GLU A 78 7.49 6.72 8.59
CA GLU A 78 7.37 8.05 9.19
C GLU A 78 8.52 8.98 8.78
N LEU A 79 9.73 8.45 8.65
CA LEU A 79 10.88 9.18 8.10
C LEU A 79 10.61 9.63 6.67
N GLU A 80 10.20 8.70 5.80
CA GLU A 80 9.94 8.99 4.38
C GLU A 80 8.69 9.85 4.19
N ALA A 81 7.67 9.64 5.01
CA ALA A 81 6.49 10.49 5.03
C ALA A 81 6.83 11.92 5.48
N SER A 82 7.69 12.07 6.50
CA SER A 82 8.13 13.39 6.95
C SER A 82 9.01 14.09 5.90
N ASP A 83 9.91 13.35 5.23
CA ASP A 83 10.73 13.86 4.11
C ASP A 83 9.84 14.33 2.96
N HIS A 84 8.81 13.54 2.62
CA HIS A 84 7.83 13.90 1.60
C HIS A 84 6.99 15.12 1.98
N VAL A 85 6.45 15.18 3.20
CA VAL A 85 5.65 16.33 3.68
C VAL A 85 6.51 17.59 3.78
N ALA A 86 7.79 17.48 4.15
CA ALA A 86 8.70 18.62 4.13
C ALA A 86 8.95 19.16 2.72
N GLN A 87 8.94 18.30 1.71
CA GLN A 87 9.20 18.65 0.31
C GLN A 87 7.96 19.21 -0.41
N PHE A 88 6.75 18.79 -0.02
CA PHE A 88 5.49 19.11 -0.71
C PHE A 88 4.45 19.84 0.14
N GLY A 89 4.64 19.97 1.46
CA GLY A 89 3.68 20.55 2.42
C GLY A 89 3.82 22.06 2.63
N SER A 90 3.90 22.84 1.54
CA SER A 90 3.85 24.31 1.59
C SER A 90 2.90 24.83 0.52
N ASP A 91 1.60 24.76 0.78
CA ASP A 91 0.57 25.65 0.20
C ASP A 91 -0.57 25.85 1.23
#